data_AF-A0A0N4ZE40-F1
#
_entry.id   AF-A0A0N4ZE40-F1
#
_cell.length_a   1.000
_cell.length_b   1.000
_cell.length_c   1.000
_cell.angle_alpha   90.00
_cell.angle_beta   90.00
_cell.angle_gamma   90.00
#
_symmetry.space_group_name_H-M   'P 1'
#
loop_
_entity.id
_entity.type
_entity.pdbx_description
1 polymer ?
#
loop_
_entity_poly.entity_id
_entity_poly.type
_entity_poly.pdbx_seq_one_letter_code
_entity_poly.pdbx_strand_id
1 'polypeptide(L)'
;MIIYNLFLIFLLKFIPKISSTLHPPFYPPCKFPTPEKSKTEYFTQCVVSPQIPYICDLHKQISHSSVSEINDAYLKHENVFKKYLSNDNKTSIISLGIIIVKQLLAPHTSKQVYNNHDEYGCLFQDDCSPVMDAETVERFVNSYRVFTRIFSSAVYKRWFPRNEKDFSSNGNDGCNMNNFNILVLVVLDGMVGDNRKLPSVTIHTDNTMLSSFLSNIQLETTNAINQNWPLHQVIADLVDQIGFAMRSFYKSNGKPLIHEIPPWAYRLSIFCIVMVIIALFIEWYIVRRKLAVKRNITGTKIESIKSKTHIMFGGN
;
A
#
# COMPACT_ATOMS: atom_id res chain seq x y z
N MET A 1 -19.72 -59.22 22.64
CA MET A 1 -20.68 -58.30 22.00
C MET A 1 -20.64 -56.86 22.57
N ILE A 2 -20.39 -56.67 23.87
CA ILE A 2 -20.37 -55.33 24.51
C ILE A 2 -19.15 -54.48 24.10
N ILE A 3 -17.97 -55.10 23.93
CA ILE A 3 -16.73 -54.41 23.56
C ILE A 3 -16.81 -53.80 22.15
N TYR A 4 -17.50 -54.47 21.22
CA TYR A 4 -17.66 -54.00 19.84
C TYR A 4 -18.54 -52.74 19.77
N ASN A 5 -19.58 -52.67 20.61
CA ASN A 5 -20.44 -51.49 20.70
C ASN A 5 -19.72 -50.29 21.36
N LEU A 6 -18.85 -50.52 22.35
CA LEU A 6 -18.05 -49.43 22.92
C LEU A 6 -17.04 -48.86 21.92
N PHE A 7 -16.40 -49.72 21.11
CA PHE A 7 -15.45 -49.28 20.09
C PHE A 7 -16.13 -48.48 18.97
N LEU A 8 -17.36 -48.88 18.59
CA LEU A 8 -18.16 -48.16 17.59
C LEU A 8 -18.61 -46.78 18.09
N ILE A 9 -19.01 -46.67 19.37
CA ILE A 9 -19.38 -45.38 19.99
C ILE A 9 -18.15 -44.48 20.15
N PHE A 10 -16.98 -45.05 20.45
CA PHE A 10 -15.72 -44.31 20.54
C PHE A 10 -15.27 -43.80 19.16
N LEU A 11 -15.37 -44.62 18.11
CA LEU A 11 -15.13 -44.22 16.72
C LEU A 11 -16.11 -43.14 16.27
N LEU A 12 -17.40 -43.25 16.60
CA LEU A 12 -18.40 -42.22 16.28
C LEU A 12 -18.18 -40.89 17.00
N LYS A 13 -17.60 -40.91 18.22
CA LYS A 13 -17.17 -39.69 18.93
C LYS A 13 -15.86 -39.09 18.41
N PHE A 14 -15.01 -39.90 17.78
CA PHE A 14 -13.71 -39.49 17.25
C PHE A 14 -13.70 -39.20 15.75
N ILE A 15 -14.82 -39.36 15.04
CA ILE A 15 -14.98 -38.72 13.74
C ILE A 15 -15.07 -37.22 14.04
N PRO A 16 -14.03 -36.41 13.76
CA PRO A 16 -14.22 -34.97 13.80
C PRO A 16 -15.41 -34.68 12.91
N LYS A 17 -16.31 -33.82 13.38
CA LYS A 17 -17.43 -33.33 12.61
C LYS A 17 -16.84 -32.69 11.34
N ILE A 18 -16.64 -33.47 10.28
CA ILE A 18 -16.30 -33.02 8.92
C ILE A 18 -17.61 -32.41 8.42
N SER A 19 -17.97 -31.28 9.03
CA SER A 19 -19.06 -30.44 8.60
C SER A 19 -18.52 -29.71 7.36
N SER A 20 -18.68 -30.38 6.23
CA SER A 20 -18.95 -29.79 4.92
C SER A 20 -18.71 -28.28 4.81
N THR A 21 -17.53 -27.90 4.32
CA THR A 21 -17.42 -26.81 3.35
C THR A 21 -16.50 -27.32 2.24
N LEU A 22 -17.10 -27.95 1.22
CA LEU A 22 -16.39 -28.39 0.01
C LEU A 22 -15.75 -27.20 -0.74
N HIS A 23 -16.12 -25.97 -0.35
CA HIS A 23 -15.59 -24.71 -0.87
C HIS A 23 -15.08 -23.88 0.29
N PRO A 24 -13.89 -23.25 0.17
CA PRO A 24 -13.38 -22.39 1.21
C PRO A 24 -14.35 -21.22 1.47
N PRO A 25 -14.47 -20.75 2.72
CA PRO A 25 -15.43 -19.73 3.07
C PRO A 25 -15.05 -18.39 2.42
N PHE A 26 -16.02 -17.74 1.79
CA PHE A 26 -15.87 -16.37 1.30
C PHE A 26 -16.61 -15.43 2.23
N TYR A 27 -15.91 -14.38 2.67
CA TYR A 27 -16.47 -13.38 3.57
C TYR A 27 -16.61 -12.03 2.86
N PRO A 28 -17.79 -11.39 2.91
CA PRO A 28 -17.93 -10.00 2.53
C PRO A 28 -17.30 -9.09 3.60
N PRO A 29 -16.97 -7.82 3.27
CA PRO A 29 -16.23 -6.92 4.15
C PRO A 29 -16.87 -6.78 5.56
N CYS A 30 -18.20 -6.67 5.64
CA CYS A 30 -18.90 -6.43 6.91
C CYS A 30 -19.16 -7.68 7.75
N LYS A 31 -18.89 -8.88 7.22
CA LYS A 31 -18.98 -10.15 7.97
C LYS A 31 -17.64 -10.84 8.17
N PHE A 32 -16.55 -10.33 7.59
CA PHE A 32 -15.21 -10.88 7.78
C PHE A 32 -14.88 -11.10 9.27
N PRO A 33 -14.29 -12.25 9.65
CA PRO A 33 -13.98 -12.56 11.04
C PRO A 33 -12.82 -11.71 11.56
N THR A 34 -12.97 -11.07 12.72
CA THR A 34 -11.94 -10.21 13.32
C THR A 34 -11.68 -10.56 14.78
N PRO A 35 -10.45 -10.31 15.28
CA PRO A 35 -10.07 -10.69 16.65
C PRO A 35 -10.86 -9.97 17.74
N GLU A 36 -11.53 -8.85 17.47
CA GLU A 36 -12.34 -8.16 18.48
C GLU A 36 -13.84 -8.46 18.38
N LYS A 37 -14.44 -8.37 17.19
CA LYS A 37 -15.90 -8.51 17.03
C LYS A 37 -16.38 -9.96 16.93
N SER A 38 -15.58 -10.88 16.36
CA SER A 38 -15.97 -12.28 16.13
C SER A 38 -14.85 -13.25 16.51
N LYS A 39 -14.45 -13.17 17.79
CA LYS A 39 -13.34 -13.95 18.41
C LYS A 39 -13.39 -15.44 18.08
N THR A 40 -14.52 -16.10 18.30
CA THR A 40 -14.64 -17.56 18.13
C THR A 40 -14.43 -17.98 16.67
N GLU A 41 -15.09 -17.32 15.74
CA GLU A 41 -14.95 -17.58 14.31
C GLU A 41 -13.53 -17.27 13.81
N TYR A 42 -12.93 -16.18 14.30
CA TYR A 42 -11.55 -15.82 14.02
C TYR A 42 -10.57 -16.92 14.46
N PHE A 43 -10.61 -17.37 15.71
CA PHE A 43 -9.68 -18.40 16.19
C PHE A 43 -9.88 -19.76 15.51
N THR A 44 -11.09 -20.08 15.07
CA THR A 44 -11.38 -21.37 14.42
C THR A 44 -11.04 -21.39 12.93
N GLN A 45 -11.22 -20.28 12.22
CA GLN A 45 -11.07 -20.24 10.77
C GLN A 45 -9.78 -19.55 10.29
N CYS A 46 -9.31 -18.53 11.02
CA CYS A 46 -8.20 -17.68 10.59
C CYS A 46 -6.87 -18.05 11.25
N VAL A 47 -6.87 -18.38 12.54
CA VAL A 47 -5.63 -18.48 13.30
C VAL A 47 -4.91 -19.80 13.01
N VAL A 48 -3.71 -19.70 12.43
CA VAL A 48 -2.84 -20.85 12.16
C VAL A 48 -2.17 -21.34 13.44
N SER A 49 -1.65 -20.42 14.26
CA SER A 49 -0.92 -20.75 15.49
C SER A 49 -1.12 -19.65 16.53
N PRO A 50 -1.20 -19.99 17.83
CA PRO A 50 -1.27 -19.00 18.90
C PRO A 50 -0.01 -18.12 19.00
N GLN A 51 1.11 -18.50 18.36
CA GLN A 51 2.33 -17.69 18.31
C GLN A 51 2.19 -16.43 17.44
N ILE A 52 1.33 -16.48 16.42
CA ILE A 52 1.12 -15.39 15.45
C ILE A 52 -0.36 -14.98 15.40
N PRO A 53 -0.94 -14.49 16.52
CA PRO A 53 -2.37 -14.21 16.62
C PRO A 53 -2.83 -13.03 15.75
N TYR A 54 -1.89 -12.28 15.17
CA TYR A 54 -2.13 -11.14 14.27
C TYR A 54 -2.28 -11.54 12.80
N ILE A 55 -2.11 -12.81 12.46
CA ILE A 55 -2.29 -13.34 11.09
C ILE A 55 -3.58 -14.15 11.02
N CYS A 56 -4.47 -13.77 10.10
CA CYS A 56 -5.58 -14.59 9.62
C CYS A 56 -5.19 -15.25 8.30
N ASP A 57 -5.10 -16.57 8.27
CA ASP A 57 -4.99 -17.35 7.04
C ASP A 57 -6.28 -18.14 6.81
N LEU A 58 -7.21 -17.51 6.09
CA LEU A 58 -8.55 -18.03 5.88
C LEU A 58 -8.57 -19.35 5.09
N HIS A 59 -7.58 -19.54 4.22
CA HIS A 59 -7.50 -20.66 3.29
C HIS A 59 -6.38 -21.65 3.66
N LYS A 60 -5.75 -21.50 4.82
CA LYS A 60 -4.69 -22.38 5.34
C LYS A 60 -3.54 -22.58 4.33
N GLN A 61 -3.07 -21.48 3.75
CA GLN A 61 -1.97 -21.46 2.79
C GLN A 61 -0.58 -21.55 3.48
N ILE A 62 -0.48 -21.19 4.77
CA ILE A 62 0.73 -21.27 5.57
C ILE A 62 0.77 -22.60 6.34
N SER A 63 1.93 -23.25 6.30
CA SER A 63 2.19 -24.46 7.09
C SER A 63 2.59 -24.13 8.53
N HIS A 64 2.24 -24.99 9.49
CA HIS A 64 2.63 -24.81 10.90
C HIS A 64 4.15 -24.76 11.11
N SER A 65 4.93 -25.51 10.32
CA SER A 65 6.40 -25.51 10.43
C SER A 65 7.01 -24.15 10.10
N SER A 66 6.36 -23.37 9.23
CA SER A 66 6.84 -22.07 8.79
C SER A 66 6.49 -20.92 9.74
N VAL A 67 5.73 -21.18 10.80
CA VAL A 67 5.29 -20.14 11.74
C VAL A 67 6.45 -19.58 12.56
N SER A 68 7.47 -20.40 12.86
CA SER A 68 8.63 -20.00 13.65
C SER A 68 9.37 -18.82 13.03
N GLU A 69 9.68 -18.89 11.73
CA GLU A 69 10.37 -17.84 10.99
C GLU A 69 9.59 -16.51 10.97
N ILE A 70 8.27 -16.58 10.76
CA ILE A 70 7.40 -15.40 10.79
C ILE A 70 7.37 -14.78 12.19
N ASN A 71 7.31 -15.61 13.23
CA ASN A 71 7.32 -15.16 14.61
C ASN A 71 8.67 -14.52 14.98
N ASP A 72 9.79 -15.07 14.52
CA ASP A 72 11.12 -14.50 14.76
C ASP A 72 11.27 -13.11 14.12
N ALA A 73 10.77 -12.93 12.89
CA ALA A 73 10.71 -11.63 12.22
C ALA A 73 9.86 -10.61 12.99
N TYR A 74 8.72 -11.06 13.54
CA TYR A 74 7.87 -10.20 14.39
C TYR A 74 8.55 -9.82 15.70
N LEU A 75 9.14 -10.78 16.41
CA LEU A 75 9.81 -10.56 17.70
C LEU A 75 10.96 -9.56 17.57
N LYS A 76 11.70 -9.59 16.45
CA LYS A 76 12.73 -8.61 16.16
C LYS A 76 12.21 -7.16 16.19
N HIS A 77 10.93 -6.93 15.88
CA HIS A 77 10.28 -5.61 15.81
C HIS A 77 9.14 -5.40 16.82
N GLU A 78 9.03 -6.27 17.83
CA GLU A 78 7.91 -6.33 18.79
C GLU A 78 7.57 -4.97 19.43
N ASN A 79 8.58 -4.21 19.85
CA ASN A 79 8.42 -2.91 20.52
C ASN A 79 7.65 -1.87 19.69
N VAL A 80 7.61 -2.06 18.37
CA VAL A 80 6.99 -1.14 17.43
C VAL A 80 5.57 -1.59 17.09
N PHE A 81 5.31 -2.89 17.21
CA PHE A 81 4.01 -3.50 16.96
C PHE A 81 3.12 -3.61 18.20
N LYS A 82 3.70 -3.59 19.40
CA LYS A 82 2.95 -3.62 20.66
C LYS A 82 2.74 -2.20 21.18
N LYS A 83 1.47 -1.82 21.32
CA LYS A 83 1.06 -0.62 22.05
C LYS A 83 0.60 -1.03 23.45
N TYR A 84 1.16 -0.39 24.47
CA TYR A 84 0.72 -0.57 25.85
C TYR A 84 -0.37 0.45 26.16
N LEU A 85 -1.50 0.00 26.69
CA LEU A 85 -2.56 0.91 27.10
C LEU A 85 -2.11 1.68 28.34
N SER A 86 -2.17 3.01 28.29
CA SER A 86 -1.60 3.92 29.31
C SER A 86 -2.14 3.73 30.75
N ASN A 87 -3.22 2.96 30.93
CA ASN A 87 -3.82 2.73 32.25
C ASN A 87 -3.51 1.35 32.84
N ASP A 88 -2.98 0.41 32.06
CA ASP A 88 -2.57 -0.91 32.54
C ASP A 88 -1.45 -1.44 31.64
N ASN A 89 -0.21 -1.50 32.17
CA ASN A 89 0.93 -2.13 31.50
C ASN A 89 0.73 -3.64 31.21
N LYS A 90 -0.46 -4.19 31.47
CA LYS A 90 -0.82 -5.60 31.30
C LYS A 90 -1.52 -5.90 29.98
N THR A 91 -2.13 -4.92 29.31
CA THR A 91 -2.85 -5.14 28.05
C THR A 91 -2.09 -4.52 26.88
N SER A 92 -1.39 -5.37 26.12
CA SER A 92 -0.74 -4.98 24.87
C SER A 92 -1.72 -5.15 23.70
N ILE A 93 -1.99 -4.08 22.96
CA ILE A 93 -2.71 -4.13 21.69
C ILE A 93 -1.70 -4.29 20.57
N ILE A 94 -1.91 -5.27 19.70
CA ILE A 94 -1.10 -5.47 18.50
C ILE A 94 -1.56 -4.46 17.43
N SER A 95 -0.64 -3.68 16.87
CA SER A 95 -0.92 -2.67 15.84
C SER A 95 -0.82 -3.19 14.40
N LEU A 96 -0.51 -4.48 14.23
CA LEU A 96 -0.40 -5.15 12.94
C LEU A 96 -1.50 -6.21 12.80
N GLY A 97 -2.13 -6.27 11.63
CA GLY A 97 -3.01 -7.36 11.24
C GLY A 97 -2.67 -7.79 9.82
N ILE A 98 -2.53 -9.09 9.58
CA ILE A 98 -2.26 -9.63 8.25
C ILE A 98 -3.37 -10.61 7.90
N ILE A 99 -4.00 -10.43 6.75
CA ILE A 99 -5.04 -11.29 6.23
C ILE A 99 -4.52 -11.94 4.96
N ILE A 100 -4.55 -13.27 4.92
CA ILE A 100 -4.14 -14.08 3.79
C ILE A 100 -5.37 -14.82 3.30
N VAL A 101 -5.71 -14.55 2.04
CA VAL A 101 -6.82 -15.18 1.35
C VAL A 101 -6.35 -15.69 0.01
N LYS A 102 -6.83 -16.88 -0.38
CA LYS A 102 -6.57 -17.38 -1.72
C LYS A 102 -7.31 -16.55 -2.75
N GLN A 103 -8.62 -16.37 -2.57
CA GLN A 103 -9.47 -15.59 -3.46
C GLN A 103 -10.47 -14.74 -2.67
N LEU A 104 -10.91 -13.63 -3.27
CA LEU A 104 -12.00 -12.81 -2.77
C LEU A 104 -13.22 -12.89 -3.69
N LEU A 105 -14.41 -12.84 -3.11
CA LEU A 105 -15.67 -12.75 -3.85
C LEU A 105 -16.11 -11.29 -3.90
N ALA A 106 -16.03 -10.69 -5.09
CA ALA A 106 -16.56 -9.36 -5.33
C ALA A 106 -18.09 -9.41 -5.56
N PRO A 107 -18.84 -8.36 -5.19
CA PRO A 107 -20.25 -8.25 -5.55
C PRO A 107 -20.41 -8.24 -7.07
N HIS A 108 -21.52 -8.79 -7.56
CA HIS A 108 -21.77 -8.83 -9.01
C HIS A 108 -22.44 -7.56 -9.54
N THR A 109 -23.17 -6.83 -8.69
CA THR A 109 -23.93 -5.64 -9.08
C THR A 109 -23.96 -4.60 -7.97
N SER A 110 -24.07 -3.32 -8.34
CA SER A 110 -24.24 -2.22 -7.38
C SER A 110 -25.52 -2.37 -6.56
N LYS A 111 -26.60 -2.89 -7.17
CA LYS A 111 -27.86 -3.19 -6.48
C LYS A 111 -27.69 -4.17 -5.32
N GLN A 112 -26.81 -5.17 -5.45
CA GLN A 112 -26.49 -6.09 -4.37
C GLN A 112 -25.86 -5.35 -3.18
N VAL A 113 -24.95 -4.40 -3.43
CA VAL A 113 -24.28 -3.61 -2.40
C VAL A 113 -25.27 -2.73 -1.63
N TYR A 114 -26.24 -2.12 -2.33
CA TYR A 114 -27.26 -1.29 -1.68
C TYR A 114 -28.31 -2.10 -0.91
N ASN A 115 -28.76 -3.22 -1.46
CA ASN A 115 -29.87 -3.98 -0.88
C ASN A 115 -29.44 -4.91 0.26
N ASN A 116 -28.21 -5.44 0.21
CA ASN A 116 -27.72 -6.40 1.21
C ASN A 116 -26.97 -5.67 2.34
N HIS A 117 -27.75 -5.06 3.24
CA HIS A 117 -27.21 -4.34 4.40
C HIS A 117 -26.41 -5.24 5.35
N ASP A 118 -26.70 -6.54 5.42
CA ASP A 118 -25.97 -7.46 6.29
C ASP A 118 -24.51 -7.64 5.85
N GLU A 119 -24.24 -7.63 4.54
CA GLU A 119 -22.92 -7.89 3.97
C GLU A 119 -22.12 -6.62 3.67
N TYR A 120 -22.82 -5.53 3.35
CA TYR A 120 -22.23 -4.27 2.87
C TYR A 120 -22.66 -3.04 3.67
N GLY A 121 -23.57 -3.17 4.65
CA GLY A 121 -24.12 -2.03 5.38
C GLY A 121 -23.07 -1.20 6.13
N CYS A 122 -22.01 -1.84 6.64
CA CYS A 122 -20.90 -1.15 7.31
C CYS A 122 -20.12 -0.20 6.40
N LEU A 123 -20.27 -0.30 5.07
CA LEU A 123 -19.62 0.60 4.12
C LEU A 123 -20.27 1.99 4.07
N PHE A 124 -21.51 2.11 4.55
CA PHE A 124 -22.29 3.35 4.52
C PHE A 124 -22.43 4.03 5.89
N GLN A 125 -22.00 3.36 6.96
CA GLN A 125 -22.21 3.78 8.36
C GLN A 125 -20.95 4.38 8.99
N ASP A 126 -20.18 5.17 8.23
CA ASP A 126 -18.95 5.77 8.76
C ASP A 126 -19.04 7.28 8.94
N ASP A 127 -18.75 7.71 10.17
CA ASP A 127 -18.69 9.12 10.56
C ASP A 127 -17.36 9.78 10.14
N CYS A 128 -16.33 8.98 9.83
CA CYS A 128 -14.96 9.47 9.66
C CYS A 128 -14.32 9.24 8.29
N SER A 129 -14.99 8.52 7.39
CA SER A 129 -14.64 8.49 5.98
C SER A 129 -15.87 8.87 5.16
N PRO A 130 -15.68 9.46 3.97
CA PRO A 130 -16.82 9.84 3.14
C PRO A 130 -17.67 8.59 2.87
N VAL A 131 -18.96 8.69 3.19
CA VAL A 131 -19.97 7.69 2.85
C VAL A 131 -19.84 7.36 1.36
N MET A 132 -19.90 6.06 1.03
CA MET A 132 -19.79 5.62 -0.36
C MET A 132 -20.88 6.27 -1.22
N ASP A 133 -20.44 7.09 -2.18
CA ASP A 133 -21.28 7.65 -3.23
C ASP A 133 -21.57 6.62 -4.32
N ALA A 134 -22.55 6.92 -5.19
CA ALA A 134 -22.96 6.01 -6.26
C ALA A 134 -21.81 5.66 -7.22
N GLU A 135 -20.93 6.63 -7.49
CA GLU A 135 -19.75 6.41 -8.34
C GLU A 135 -18.74 5.47 -7.66
N THR A 136 -18.46 5.65 -6.36
CA THR A 136 -17.54 4.75 -5.65
C THR A 136 -18.14 3.35 -5.52
N VAL A 137 -19.46 3.20 -5.36
CA VAL A 137 -20.12 1.89 -5.40
C VAL A 137 -19.96 1.23 -6.76
N GLU A 138 -20.15 1.96 -7.86
CA GLU A 138 -19.95 1.42 -9.21
C GLU A 138 -18.49 0.99 -9.41
N ARG A 139 -17.53 1.82 -9.00
CA ARG A 139 -16.10 1.49 -9.04
C ARG A 139 -15.73 0.32 -8.13
N PHE A 140 -16.40 0.17 -6.98
CA PHE A 140 -16.21 -0.95 -6.07
C PHE A 140 -16.60 -2.29 -6.70
N VAL A 141 -17.65 -2.31 -7.52
CA VAL A 141 -18.07 -3.52 -8.27
C VAL A 141 -17.15 -3.79 -9.47
N ASN A 142 -16.76 -2.74 -10.19
CA ASN A 142 -16.09 -2.88 -11.49
C ASN A 142 -14.56 -2.91 -11.42
N SER A 143 -13.94 -2.41 -10.35
CA SER A 143 -12.48 -2.29 -10.23
C SER A 143 -11.94 -3.09 -9.06
N TYR A 144 -11.11 -4.10 -9.37
CA TYR A 144 -10.43 -4.91 -8.35
C TYR A 144 -9.59 -4.07 -7.36
N ARG A 145 -8.92 -3.04 -7.85
CA ARG A 145 -8.09 -2.16 -7.02
C ARG A 145 -8.93 -1.35 -6.03
N VAL A 146 -10.10 -0.89 -6.46
CA VAL A 146 -11.03 -0.16 -5.59
C VAL A 146 -11.70 -1.13 -4.61
N PHE A 147 -12.11 -2.30 -5.10
CA PHE A 147 -12.66 -3.38 -4.28
C PHE A 147 -11.75 -3.76 -3.12
N THR A 148 -10.50 -4.14 -3.39
CA THR A 148 -9.53 -4.56 -2.37
C THR A 148 -9.23 -3.45 -1.35
N ARG A 149 -9.14 -2.20 -1.81
CA ARG A 149 -8.92 -1.03 -0.93
C ARG A 149 -10.10 -0.75 0.00
N ILE A 150 -11.33 -0.84 -0.51
CA ILE A 150 -12.54 -0.63 0.31
C ILE A 150 -12.75 -1.81 1.25
N PHE A 151 -12.51 -3.04 0.77
CA PHE A 151 -12.52 -4.25 1.58
C PHE A 151 -11.54 -4.14 2.75
N SER A 152 -10.27 -3.78 2.48
CA SER A 152 -9.26 -3.62 3.54
C SER A 152 -9.63 -2.52 4.53
N SER A 153 -10.18 -1.39 4.06
CA SER A 153 -10.64 -0.30 4.92
C SER A 153 -11.78 -0.73 5.85
N ALA A 154 -12.78 -1.44 5.32
CA ALA A 154 -13.90 -1.94 6.10
C ALA A 154 -13.46 -2.97 7.16
N VAL A 155 -12.58 -3.90 6.78
CA VAL A 155 -12.06 -4.89 7.71
C VAL A 155 -11.14 -4.25 8.76
N TYR A 156 -10.32 -3.26 8.38
CA TYR A 156 -9.44 -2.54 9.30
C TYR A 156 -10.21 -1.95 10.49
N LYS A 157 -11.35 -1.29 10.24
CA LYS A 157 -12.18 -0.69 11.29
C LYS A 157 -12.77 -1.73 12.26
N ARG A 158 -13.02 -2.94 11.77
CA ARG A 158 -13.55 -4.06 12.57
C ARG A 158 -12.43 -4.84 13.27
N TRP A 159 -11.21 -4.77 12.76
CA TRP A 159 -10.02 -5.38 13.34
C TRP A 159 -9.43 -4.51 14.46
N PHE A 160 -9.41 -3.20 14.26
CA PHE A 160 -8.95 -2.21 15.23
C PHE A 160 -10.10 -1.27 15.59
N PRO A 161 -11.04 -1.69 16.47
CA PRO A 161 -12.13 -0.82 16.89
C PRO A 161 -11.56 0.45 17.56
N ARG A 162 -12.14 1.61 17.24
CA ARG A 162 -11.80 2.86 17.91
C ARG A 162 -12.39 2.82 19.32
N ASN A 163 -11.59 3.20 20.31
CA ASN A 163 -12.04 3.26 21.70
C ASN A 163 -12.87 4.54 21.90
N GLU A 164 -14.05 4.43 22.51
CA GLU A 164 -14.91 5.59 22.86
C GLU A 164 -14.19 6.65 23.71
N LYS A 165 -13.11 6.30 24.40
CA LYS A 165 -12.32 7.23 25.22
C LYS A 165 -11.52 8.25 24.41
N ASP A 166 -11.32 8.03 23.11
CA ASP A 166 -10.69 9.01 22.22
C ASP A 166 -11.65 10.15 21.82
N PHE A 167 -12.96 10.03 22.13
CA PHE A 167 -13.97 11.08 21.88
C PHE A 167 -14.01 12.18 22.96
N SER A 168 -13.36 12.00 24.12
CA SER A 168 -13.52 12.89 25.27
C SER A 168 -12.45 13.99 25.40
N SER A 169 -11.73 14.30 24.33
CA SER A 169 -10.71 15.36 24.31
C SER A 169 -11.11 16.44 23.30
N ASN A 170 -11.97 17.35 23.75
CA ASN A 170 -12.36 18.62 23.13
C ASN A 170 -13.00 18.54 21.72
N GLY A 171 -14.27 18.95 21.66
CA GLY A 171 -15.11 18.92 20.47
C GLY A 171 -14.45 19.51 19.22
N ASN A 172 -14.26 18.66 18.21
CA ASN A 172 -15.05 18.68 16.97
C ASN A 172 -14.58 17.67 15.92
N ASP A 173 -13.50 16.91 16.15
CA ASP A 173 -13.05 15.88 15.21
C ASP A 173 -12.79 14.54 15.92
N GLY A 174 -13.85 13.74 16.14
CA GLY A 174 -13.77 12.36 16.64
C GLY A 174 -13.08 11.37 15.70
N CYS A 175 -12.48 11.87 14.62
CA CYS A 175 -11.81 11.11 13.57
C CYS A 175 -10.29 11.19 13.68
N ASN A 176 -9.77 11.26 14.91
CA ASN A 176 -8.37 11.54 15.15
C ASN A 176 -7.47 10.40 14.59
N MET A 177 -6.65 10.75 13.59
CA MET A 177 -5.81 9.84 12.77
C MET A 177 -4.52 9.34 13.47
N ASN A 178 -4.47 9.41 14.80
CA ASN A 178 -3.25 9.13 15.56
C ASN A 178 -3.00 7.63 15.82
N ASN A 179 -3.79 6.76 15.19
CA ASN A 179 -3.63 5.32 15.28
C ASN A 179 -2.69 4.81 14.18
N PHE A 180 -1.45 4.51 14.57
CA PHE A 180 -0.46 3.82 13.72
C PHE A 180 -0.73 2.31 13.57
N ASN A 181 -1.97 1.93 13.32
CA ASN A 181 -2.30 0.53 13.05
C ASN A 181 -2.20 0.26 11.54
N ILE A 182 -1.82 -0.96 11.20
CA ILE A 182 -1.59 -1.41 9.83
C ILE A 182 -2.35 -2.71 9.62
N LEU A 183 -3.21 -2.75 8.61
CA LEU A 183 -3.80 -3.98 8.11
C LEU A 183 -3.23 -4.29 6.73
N VAL A 184 -2.70 -5.50 6.56
CA VAL A 184 -2.25 -6.00 5.27
C VAL A 184 -3.22 -7.06 4.77
N LEU A 185 -3.73 -6.88 3.56
CA LEU A 185 -4.55 -7.86 2.84
C LEU A 185 -3.71 -8.47 1.72
N VAL A 186 -3.43 -9.76 1.82
CA VAL A 186 -2.71 -10.56 0.83
C VAL A 186 -3.72 -11.48 0.14
N VAL A 187 -3.91 -11.27 -1.17
CA VAL A 187 -4.75 -12.09 -2.03
C VAL A 187 -3.86 -12.83 -3.01
N LEU A 188 -3.88 -14.16 -3.03
CA LEU A 188 -2.93 -14.95 -3.84
C LEU A 188 -3.39 -15.15 -5.29
N ASP A 189 -4.65 -15.51 -5.50
CA ASP A 189 -5.22 -15.85 -6.82
C ASP A 189 -6.22 -14.78 -7.31
N GLY A 190 -6.29 -13.61 -6.67
CA GLY A 190 -7.20 -12.53 -7.08
C GLY A 190 -8.68 -12.78 -6.74
N MET A 191 -9.57 -12.46 -7.68
CA MET A 191 -11.03 -12.64 -7.50
C MET A 191 -11.50 -14.01 -7.97
N VAL A 192 -12.56 -14.51 -7.34
CA VAL A 192 -13.27 -15.71 -7.82
C VAL A 192 -13.77 -15.47 -9.24
N GLY A 193 -13.43 -16.37 -10.16
CA GLY A 193 -13.80 -16.27 -11.58
C GLY A 193 -12.86 -15.45 -12.45
N ASP A 194 -11.79 -14.86 -11.89
CA ASP A 194 -10.73 -14.25 -12.69
C ASP A 194 -9.74 -15.32 -13.19
N ASN A 195 -9.63 -15.43 -14.52
CA ASN A 195 -8.73 -16.39 -15.16
C ASN A 195 -7.25 -16.02 -15.02
N ARG A 196 -6.94 -14.74 -14.72
CA ARG A 196 -5.55 -14.26 -14.66
C ARG A 196 -4.84 -14.64 -13.38
N LYS A 197 -5.59 -14.95 -12.31
CA LYS A 197 -5.09 -15.36 -10.99
C LYS A 197 -3.92 -14.51 -10.49
N LEU A 198 -4.05 -13.18 -10.59
CA LEU A 198 -2.98 -12.27 -10.21
C LEU A 198 -3.01 -12.03 -8.69
N PRO A 199 -1.88 -12.24 -7.99
CA PRO A 199 -1.79 -11.89 -6.59
C PRO A 199 -1.83 -10.38 -6.42
N SER A 200 -2.36 -9.94 -5.29
CA SER A 200 -2.26 -8.56 -4.88
C SER A 200 -2.07 -8.44 -3.38
N VAL A 201 -1.28 -7.44 -3.00
CA VAL A 201 -1.12 -7.02 -1.61
C VAL A 201 -1.69 -5.62 -1.51
N THR A 202 -2.50 -5.38 -0.48
CA THR A 202 -3.06 -4.06 -0.16
C THR A 202 -2.75 -3.75 1.29
N ILE A 203 -1.98 -2.70 1.54
CA ILE A 203 -1.65 -2.24 2.89
C ILE A 203 -2.54 -1.03 3.21
N HIS A 204 -3.39 -1.17 4.23
CA HIS A 204 -4.29 -0.12 4.69
C HIS A 204 -3.86 0.42 6.06
N THR A 205 -3.86 1.74 6.17
CA THR A 205 -3.68 2.47 7.42
C THR A 205 -4.52 3.75 7.37
N ASP A 206 -5.05 4.18 8.51
CA ASP A 206 -5.77 5.45 8.62
C ASP A 206 -4.80 6.65 8.63
N ASN A 207 -3.50 6.42 8.87
CA ASN A 207 -2.50 7.49 8.93
C ASN A 207 -1.88 7.76 7.55
N THR A 208 -2.19 8.93 6.98
CA THR A 208 -1.72 9.33 5.65
C THR A 208 -0.19 9.51 5.56
N MET A 209 0.47 9.92 6.64
CA MET A 209 1.93 10.07 6.67
C MET A 209 2.62 8.71 6.59
N LEU A 210 2.12 7.73 7.36
CA LEU A 210 2.64 6.37 7.36
C LEU A 210 2.43 5.67 6.01
N SER A 211 1.32 5.94 5.34
CA SER A 211 1.01 5.36 4.02
C SER A 211 2.14 5.54 3.00
N SER A 212 2.84 6.67 3.02
CA SER A 212 3.95 6.95 2.11
C SER A 212 5.12 5.96 2.28
N PHE A 213 5.41 5.54 3.52
CA PHE A 213 6.47 4.60 3.86
C PHE A 213 6.14 3.15 3.48
N LEU A 214 4.84 2.83 3.34
CA LEU A 214 4.37 1.46 3.10
C LEU A 214 4.15 1.16 1.60
N SER A 215 4.07 2.20 0.76
CA SER A 215 3.74 2.04 -0.67
C SER A 215 4.75 1.17 -1.43
N ASN A 216 6.04 1.32 -1.15
CA ASN A 216 7.10 0.50 -1.76
C ASN A 216 7.03 -0.96 -1.31
N ILE A 217 6.76 -1.20 -0.02
CA ILE A 217 6.64 -2.55 0.56
C ILE A 217 5.51 -3.32 -0.12
N GLN A 218 4.38 -2.66 -0.38
CA GLN A 218 3.24 -3.27 -1.08
C GLN A 218 3.64 -3.79 -2.47
N LEU A 219 4.41 -3.00 -3.22
CA LEU A 219 4.90 -3.38 -4.56
C LEU A 219 5.91 -4.52 -4.49
N GLU A 220 6.87 -4.44 -3.57
CA GLU A 220 7.91 -5.45 -3.38
C GLU A 220 7.32 -6.81 -2.97
N THR A 221 6.41 -6.81 -2.01
CA THR A 221 5.71 -8.02 -1.55
C THR A 221 4.89 -8.64 -2.69
N THR A 222 4.16 -7.82 -3.44
CA THR A 222 3.38 -8.30 -4.60
C THR A 222 4.30 -8.93 -5.66
N ASN A 223 5.47 -8.34 -5.91
CA ASN A 223 6.46 -8.87 -6.84
C ASN A 223 7.07 -10.19 -6.34
N ALA A 224 7.37 -10.32 -5.06
CA ALA A 224 7.89 -11.55 -4.48
C ALA A 224 6.90 -12.72 -4.63
N ILE A 225 5.60 -12.48 -4.40
CA ILE A 225 4.54 -13.49 -4.64
C ILE A 225 4.47 -13.85 -6.12
N ASN A 226 4.50 -12.86 -7.03
CA ASN A 226 4.51 -13.10 -8.48
C ASN A 226 5.73 -13.92 -8.95
N GLN A 227 6.87 -13.81 -8.26
CA GLN A 227 8.07 -14.60 -8.52
C GLN A 227 8.01 -16.02 -7.93
N ASN A 228 6.88 -16.42 -7.34
CA ASN A 228 6.68 -17.72 -6.68
C ASN A 228 7.64 -17.97 -5.51
N TRP A 229 8.03 -16.92 -4.78
CA TRP A 229 8.74 -17.11 -3.52
C TRP A 229 7.84 -17.83 -2.50
N PRO A 230 8.41 -18.63 -1.59
CA PRO A 230 7.62 -19.30 -0.55
C PRO A 230 6.84 -18.30 0.29
N LEU A 231 5.52 -18.50 0.42
CA LEU A 231 4.63 -17.52 1.06
C LEU A 231 5.07 -17.17 2.49
N HIS A 232 5.53 -18.14 3.27
CA HIS A 232 5.99 -17.87 4.63
C HIS A 232 7.19 -16.93 4.68
N GLN A 233 8.14 -17.09 3.76
CA GLN A 233 9.31 -16.22 3.65
C GLN A 233 8.89 -14.81 3.21
N VAL A 234 7.95 -14.70 2.26
CA VAL A 234 7.39 -13.41 1.84
C VAL A 234 6.67 -12.71 2.98
N ILE A 235 5.91 -13.44 3.79
CA ILE A 235 5.21 -12.87 4.95
C ILE A 235 6.20 -12.48 6.06
N ALA A 236 7.25 -13.28 6.32
CA ALA A 236 8.30 -12.94 7.26
C ALA A 236 9.03 -11.66 6.83
N ASP A 237 9.41 -11.55 5.55
CA ASP A 237 10.03 -10.37 4.97
C ASP A 237 9.11 -9.15 5.02
N LEU A 238 7.83 -9.30 4.65
CA LEU A 238 6.81 -8.26 4.80
C LEU A 238 6.74 -7.73 6.25
N VAL A 239 6.73 -8.61 7.26
CA VAL A 239 6.72 -8.21 8.67
C VAL A 239 8.00 -7.44 9.03
N ASP A 240 9.15 -7.89 8.56
CA ASP A 240 10.45 -7.23 8.79
C ASP A 240 10.48 -5.84 8.15
N GLN A 241 10.06 -5.73 6.88
CA GLN A 241 9.98 -4.47 6.14
C GLN A 241 9.03 -3.47 6.80
N ILE A 242 7.83 -3.90 7.20
CA ILE A 242 6.88 -3.04 7.93
C ILE A 242 7.50 -2.60 9.26
N GLY A 243 8.18 -3.51 9.97
CA GLY A 243 8.87 -3.22 11.21
C GLY A 243 9.95 -2.16 11.04
N PHE A 244 10.74 -2.22 9.97
CA PHE A 244 11.73 -1.21 9.62
C PHE A 244 11.11 0.13 9.20
N ALA A 245 10.04 0.10 8.40
CA ALA A 245 9.33 1.30 7.99
C ALA A 245 8.74 2.04 9.21
N MET A 246 8.13 1.31 10.13
CA MET A 246 7.60 1.89 11.36
C MET A 246 8.71 2.45 12.26
N ARG A 247 9.85 1.76 12.42
CA ARG A 247 11.02 2.32 13.13
C ARG A 247 11.51 3.60 12.51
N SER A 248 11.60 3.62 11.18
CA SER A 248 12.05 4.79 10.42
C SER A 248 11.07 5.95 10.58
N PHE A 249 9.76 5.67 10.54
CA PHE A 249 8.70 6.63 10.78
C PHE A 249 8.77 7.25 12.19
N TYR A 250 8.96 6.43 13.23
CA TYR A 250 9.12 6.93 14.59
C TYR A 250 10.40 7.74 14.76
N LYS A 251 11.51 7.32 14.13
CA LYS A 251 12.77 8.07 14.15
C LYS A 251 12.67 9.42 13.42
N SER A 252 11.88 9.49 12.35
CA SER A 252 11.70 10.70 11.55
C SER A 252 10.54 11.60 12.03
N ASN A 253 9.84 11.22 13.10
CA ASN A 253 8.60 11.87 13.55
C ASN A 253 7.59 12.08 12.40
N GLY A 254 7.47 11.08 11.52
CA GLY A 254 6.54 11.12 10.39
C GLY A 254 6.92 12.08 9.26
N LYS A 255 8.10 12.71 9.31
CA LYS A 255 8.63 13.44 8.16
C LYS A 255 9.08 12.41 7.12
N PRO A 256 8.67 12.56 5.85
CA PRO A 256 9.19 11.70 4.78
C PRO A 256 10.72 11.82 4.76
N LEU A 257 11.40 10.74 4.38
CA LEU A 257 12.83 10.77 4.11
C LEU A 257 13.05 11.69 2.90
N ILE A 258 13.19 12.99 3.16
CA ILE A 258 13.69 13.90 2.15
C ILE A 258 15.10 13.39 1.85
N HIS A 259 15.34 12.99 0.60
CA HIS A 259 16.70 12.87 0.12
C HIS A 259 17.28 14.28 0.16
N GLU A 260 17.83 14.65 1.31
CA GLU A 260 18.55 15.90 1.48
C GLU A 260 19.77 15.79 0.59
N ILE A 261 19.67 16.39 -0.59
CA ILE A 261 20.80 16.54 -1.50
C ILE A 261 21.89 17.22 -0.67
N PRO A 262 23.07 16.61 -0.53
CA PRO A 262 24.08 17.15 0.36
C PRO A 262 24.43 18.57 -0.10
N PRO A 263 24.69 19.49 0.84
CA PRO A 263 24.79 20.92 0.53
C PRO A 263 25.92 21.23 -0.47
N TRP A 264 26.93 20.36 -0.59
CA TRP A 264 27.98 20.48 -1.61
C TRP A 264 27.45 20.27 -3.04
N ALA A 265 26.50 19.35 -3.24
CA ALA A 265 25.95 19.05 -4.56
C ALA A 265 25.05 20.19 -5.04
N TYR A 266 24.32 20.83 -4.12
CA TYR A 266 23.58 22.06 -4.40
C TYR A 266 24.50 23.20 -4.85
N ARG A 267 25.61 23.42 -4.12
CA ARG A 267 26.62 24.43 -4.48
C ARG A 267 27.26 24.15 -5.83
N LEU A 268 27.58 22.89 -6.14
CA LEU A 268 28.14 22.48 -7.42
C LEU A 268 27.16 22.72 -8.58
N SER A 269 25.88 22.41 -8.38
CA SER A 269 24.84 22.66 -9.39
C SER A 269 24.70 24.15 -9.71
N ILE A 270 24.67 25.01 -8.68
CA ILE A 270 24.64 26.47 -8.87
C ILE A 270 25.89 26.94 -9.62
N PHE A 271 27.08 26.44 -9.25
CA PHE A 271 28.31 26.80 -9.92
C PHE A 271 28.28 26.45 -11.42
N CYS A 272 27.79 25.26 -11.77
CA CYS A 272 27.61 24.87 -13.17
C CYS A 272 26.66 25.80 -13.92
N ILE A 273 25.53 26.16 -13.33
CA ILE A 273 24.56 27.09 -13.93
C ILE A 273 25.21 28.46 -14.17
N VAL A 274 25.96 28.98 -13.19
CA VAL A 274 26.68 30.26 -13.31
C VAL A 274 27.74 30.19 -14.42
N MET A 275 28.49 29.10 -14.51
CA MET A 275 29.50 28.90 -15.56
C MET A 275 28.89 28.89 -16.96
N VAL A 276 27.72 28.25 -17.14
CA VAL A 276 26.99 28.27 -18.42
C VAL A 276 26.54 29.70 -18.76
N ILE A 277 26.01 30.44 -17.79
CA ILE A 277 25.61 31.85 -17.99
C ILE A 277 26.82 32.70 -18.40
N ILE A 278 27.96 32.54 -17.74
CA ILE A 278 29.21 33.24 -18.08
C ILE A 278 29.67 32.88 -19.50
N ALA A 279 29.63 31.59 -19.87
CA ALA A 279 30.00 31.15 -21.21
C ALA A 279 29.12 31.81 -22.29
N LEU A 280 27.81 31.86 -22.06
CA LEU A 280 26.86 32.54 -22.95
C LEU A 280 27.13 34.06 -23.03
N PHE A 281 27.48 34.71 -21.91
CA PHE A 281 27.86 36.12 -21.91
C PHE A 281 29.16 36.38 -22.69
N ILE A 282 30.17 35.52 -22.53
CA ILE A 282 31.44 35.63 -23.27
C ILE A 282 31.17 35.47 -24.77
N GLU A 283 30.40 34.46 -25.16
CA GLU A 283 30.06 34.22 -26.56
C GLU A 283 29.29 35.42 -27.14
N TRP A 284 28.26 35.90 -26.43
CA TRP A 284 27.51 37.10 -26.81
C TRP A 284 28.42 38.33 -26.95
N TYR A 285 29.34 38.53 -26.01
CA TYR A 285 30.30 39.63 -26.03
C TYR A 285 31.25 39.56 -27.24
N ILE A 286 31.80 38.37 -27.54
CA ILE A 286 32.67 38.16 -28.70
C ILE A 286 31.92 38.41 -30.00
N VAL A 287 30.69 37.89 -30.14
CA VAL A 287 29.86 38.09 -31.33
C VAL A 287 29.58 39.58 -31.54
N ARG A 288 29.21 40.31 -30.48
CA ARG A 288 28.93 41.76 -30.55
C ARG A 288 30.18 42.57 -30.93
N ARG A 289 31.34 42.24 -30.37
CA ARG A 289 32.62 42.88 -30.73
C ARG A 289 32.99 42.62 -32.18
N LYS A 290 32.83 41.39 -32.69
CA LYS A 290 33.10 41.06 -34.09
C LYS A 290 32.16 41.80 -35.06
N LEU A 291 30.89 41.98 -34.69
CA LEU A 291 29.94 42.79 -35.48
C LEU A 291 30.33 44.28 -35.46
N ALA A 292 30.77 44.82 -34.32
CA ALA A 292 31.24 46.21 -34.22
C ALA A 292 32.53 46.45 -35.03
N VAL A 293 33.48 45.50 -35.03
CA VAL A 293 34.72 45.59 -35.83
C VAL A 293 34.41 45.53 -37.33
N LYS A 294 33.51 44.65 -37.78
CA LYS A 294 33.06 44.63 -39.18
C LYS A 294 32.38 45.94 -39.59
N ARG A 295 31.64 46.58 -38.67
CA ARG A 295 30.97 47.86 -38.89
C ARG A 295 31.93 49.07 -38.86
N ASN A 296 33.11 48.94 -38.25
CA ASN A 296 34.15 49.98 -38.29
C ASN A 296 35.10 49.84 -39.50
N ILE A 297 35.12 48.69 -40.17
CA ILE A 297 35.93 48.45 -41.40
C ILE A 297 35.21 48.95 -42.66
N THR A 298 33.96 49.45 -42.57
CA THR A 298 33.30 50.20 -43.66
C THR A 298 33.82 51.64 -43.78
N GLY A 299 35.15 51.79 -43.78
CA GLY A 299 35.88 52.99 -44.24
C GLY A 299 36.71 52.71 -45.50
N THR A 300 36.86 51.45 -45.91
CA THR A 300 37.47 51.13 -47.21
C THR A 300 36.37 51.02 -48.27
N LYS A 301 36.36 51.99 -49.18
CA LYS A 301 35.53 52.02 -50.39
C LYS A 301 35.41 50.63 -51.01
N ILE A 302 34.19 50.10 -51.07
CA ILE A 302 33.86 49.05 -52.02
C ILE A 302 33.86 49.74 -53.37
N GLU A 303 34.98 49.70 -54.09
CA GLU A 303 34.94 49.98 -55.53
C GLU A 303 34.10 48.88 -56.16
N SER A 304 32.90 49.26 -56.58
CA SER A 304 32.04 48.47 -57.42
C SER A 304 32.79 48.20 -58.74
N ILE A 305 33.44 47.04 -58.83
CA ILE A 305 33.86 46.50 -60.12
C ILE A 305 32.57 46.26 -60.90
N LYS A 306 32.28 47.18 -61.82
CA LYS A 306 31.20 47.06 -62.80
C LYS A 306 31.32 45.70 -63.50
N SER A 307 30.29 44.87 -63.37
CA SER A 307 30.12 43.68 -64.20
C SER A 307 30.11 44.09 -65.67
N LYS A 308 30.93 43.44 -66.50
CA LYS A 308 31.07 43.64 -67.95
C LYS A 308 29.85 43.19 -68.78
N THR A 309 28.68 42.99 -68.17
CA THR A 309 27.48 42.48 -68.84
C THR A 309 26.47 43.56 -69.25
N HIS A 310 26.78 44.85 -69.09
CA HIS A 310 25.86 45.95 -69.39
C HIS A 310 26.32 46.90 -70.52
N ILE A 311 27.30 46.48 -71.35
CA ILE A 311 27.86 47.28 -72.47
C ILE A 311 27.44 46.71 -73.85
N MET A 312 26.80 45.54 -73.91
CA MET A 312 26.15 45.09 -75.15
C MET A 312 24.71 45.61 -75.17
N PHE A 313 24.34 46.30 -76.25
CA PHE A 313 23.05 46.96 -76.56
C PHE A 313 22.98 48.48 -76.26
N GLY A 314 23.55 49.27 -77.19
CA GLY A 314 23.27 50.69 -77.35
C GLY A 314 24.16 51.40 -78.39
N GLY A 315 23.86 51.24 -79.69
CA GLY A 315 24.40 52.00 -80.83
C GLY A 315 25.08 51.09 -81.87
N ASN A 316 24.54 50.81 -83.07
CA ASN A 316 23.44 51.41 -83.84
C ASN A 316 22.22 50.50 -83.99
#